data_AF-A0A2U1S866-F1
#
_entry.id   AF-A0A2U1S866-F1
#
_cell.length_a   1.000
_cell.length_b   1.000
_cell.length_c   1.000
_cell.angle_alpha   90.00
_cell.angle_beta   90.00
_cell.angle_gamma   90.00
#
_symmetry.space_group_name_H-M   'P 1'
#
loop_
_entity.id
_entity.type
_entity.pdbx_description
1 polymer ?
#
loop_
_entity_poly.entity_id
_entity_poly.type
_entity_poly.pdbx_seq_one_letter_code
_entity_poly.pdbx_strand_id
1 'polypeptide(L)'
;MDLIAYFSISGNTKKVAEKLNSLVDADIFEIKAKKEYPTEYRSLVDVSKVEWEENQRPELAEDINIEEYDKLFLLYPNWFGTVPMVVATFLETHDFAGKTIQPICTNGGGGLGNSVSFIEELTDGEVFEGLGITSSQVDTCEDKLSKII
;
A
#
# COMPACT_ATOMS: atom_id res chain seq x y z
N MET A 1 5.67 14.93 -10.11
CA MET A 1 5.16 15.17 -8.72
C MET A 1 5.15 13.86 -7.95
N ASP A 2 4.97 13.88 -6.64
CA ASP A 2 4.92 12.66 -5.82
C ASP A 2 3.47 12.32 -5.43
N LEU A 3 3.16 11.02 -5.41
CA LEU A 3 1.86 10.49 -4.98
C LEU A 3 2.05 9.56 -3.79
N ILE A 4 1.23 9.73 -2.76
CA ILE A 4 1.05 8.77 -1.67
C ILE A 4 -0.26 8.02 -1.92
N ALA A 5 -0.18 6.77 -2.36
CA ALA A 5 -1.36 5.90 -2.44
C ALA A 5 -1.35 4.91 -1.28
N TYR A 6 -2.48 4.79 -0.56
CA TYR A 6 -2.55 3.91 0.60
C TYR A 6 -3.86 3.12 0.69
N PHE A 7 -3.79 1.92 1.25
CA PHE A 7 -4.97 1.15 1.68
C PHE A 7 -4.96 0.95 3.20
N SER A 8 -6.11 1.08 3.87
CA SER A 8 -6.18 0.96 5.33
C SER A 8 -7.57 0.54 5.83
N ILE A 9 -7.65 -0.50 6.67
CA ILE A 9 -8.89 -0.89 7.36
C ILE A 9 -8.93 -0.38 8.81
N SER A 10 -7.89 -0.66 9.60
CA SER A 10 -7.85 -0.31 11.03
C SER A 10 -7.24 1.07 11.34
N GLY A 11 -6.78 1.79 10.31
CA GLY A 11 -6.27 3.16 10.43
C GLY A 11 -4.75 3.29 10.61
N ASN A 12 -4.01 2.21 10.87
CA ASN A 12 -2.56 2.26 11.05
C ASN A 12 -1.85 2.78 9.78
N THR A 13 -2.17 2.20 8.63
CA THR A 13 -1.56 2.58 7.34
C THR A 13 -1.93 4.01 6.95
N LYS A 14 -3.20 4.39 7.18
CA LYS A 14 -3.66 5.78 6.99
C LYS A 14 -2.85 6.77 7.82
N LYS A 15 -2.62 6.47 9.09
CA LYS A 15 -1.84 7.34 9.98
C LYS A 15 -0.39 7.49 9.52
N VAL A 16 0.23 6.44 8.99
CA VAL A 16 1.56 6.52 8.37
C VAL A 16 1.53 7.36 7.10
N ALA A 17 0.49 7.22 6.27
CA ALA A 17 0.30 8.03 5.05
C ALA A 17 0.19 9.51 5.37
N GLU A 18 -0.62 9.88 6.36
CA GLU A 18 -0.79 11.27 6.81
C GLU A 18 0.51 11.84 7.40
N LYS A 19 1.28 11.03 8.14
CA LYS A 19 2.61 11.43 8.63
C LYS A 19 3.58 11.66 7.46
N LEU A 20 3.63 10.75 6.49
CA LEU A 20 4.46 10.93 5.30
C LEU A 20 4.08 12.20 4.54
N ASN A 21 2.78 12.43 4.33
CA ASN A 21 2.25 13.62 3.66
C ASN A 21 2.60 14.94 4.38
N SER A 22 2.91 14.89 5.68
CA SER A 22 3.40 16.07 6.43
C SER A 22 4.90 16.34 6.22
N LEU A 23 5.63 15.37 5.65
CA LEU A 23 7.08 15.41 5.43
C LEU A 23 7.44 15.66 3.96
N VAL A 24 6.54 15.30 3.03
CA VAL A 24 6.69 15.51 1.58
C VAL A 24 5.53 16.32 1.03
N ASP A 25 5.82 17.16 0.02
CA ASP A 25 4.82 17.82 -0.79
C ASP A 25 4.32 16.84 -1.86
N ALA A 26 3.31 16.05 -1.51
CA ALA A 26 2.75 15.00 -2.34
C ALA A 26 1.22 15.05 -2.30
N ASP A 27 0.59 14.55 -3.35
CA ASP A 27 -0.84 14.26 -3.30
C ASP A 27 -1.08 12.97 -2.52
N ILE A 28 -2.26 12.84 -1.92
CA ILE A 28 -2.63 11.64 -1.15
C ILE A 28 -3.92 11.04 -1.67
N PHE A 29 -3.88 9.74 -1.97
CA PHE A 29 -4.98 8.95 -2.50
C PHE A 29 -5.23 7.71 -1.65
N GLU A 30 -6.49 7.50 -1.24
CA GLU A 30 -6.90 6.30 -0.50
C GLU A 30 -7.45 5.26 -1.48
N ILE A 31 -6.70 4.17 -1.66
CA ILE A 31 -7.14 2.99 -2.40
C ILE A 31 -8.30 2.35 -1.63
N LYS A 32 -9.45 2.21 -2.29
CA LYS A 32 -10.66 1.59 -1.73
C LYS A 32 -11.19 0.53 -2.67
N ALA A 33 -11.64 -0.59 -2.10
CA ALA A 33 -12.40 -1.58 -2.84
C ALA A 33 -13.85 -1.09 -3.01
N LYS A 34 -14.43 -1.29 -4.19
CA LYS A 34 -15.83 -0.97 -4.48
C LYS A 34 -16.78 -1.74 -3.58
N LYS A 35 -16.44 -2.99 -3.26
CA LYS A 35 -17.08 -3.76 -2.21
C LYS A 35 -16.29 -3.56 -0.92
N GLU A 36 -16.90 -2.91 0.05
CA GLU A 36 -16.26 -2.65 1.34
C GLU A 36 -15.85 -3.94 2.05
N TYR A 37 -14.64 -3.94 2.61
CA TYR A 37 -14.17 -5.02 3.46
C TYR A 37 -14.89 -5.01 4.81
N PRO A 38 -15.14 -6.19 5.41
CA PRO A 38 -15.63 -6.26 6.77
C PRO A 38 -14.69 -5.58 7.77
N THR A 39 -15.24 -4.93 8.80
CA THR A 39 -14.45 -4.31 9.87
C THR A 39 -14.18 -5.24 11.05
N GLU A 40 -14.96 -6.33 11.18
CA GLU A 40 -14.72 -7.37 12.17
C GLU A 40 -13.54 -8.25 11.72
N TYR A 41 -12.61 -8.49 12.63
CA TYR A 41 -11.32 -9.09 12.32
C TYR A 41 -11.41 -10.48 11.67
N ARG A 42 -12.24 -11.40 12.19
CA ARG A 42 -12.35 -12.75 11.62
C ARG A 42 -12.94 -12.71 10.21
N SER A 43 -14.01 -11.93 10.03
CA SER A 43 -14.67 -11.74 8.75
C SER A 43 -13.73 -11.12 7.71
N LEU A 44 -12.90 -10.16 8.13
CA LEU A 44 -11.86 -9.57 7.29
C LEU A 44 -10.82 -10.61 6.87
N VAL A 45 -10.33 -11.42 7.81
CA VAL A 45 -9.37 -12.51 7.54
C VAL A 45 -9.97 -13.52 6.56
N ASP A 46 -11.23 -13.91 6.74
CA ASP A 46 -11.88 -14.89 5.86
C ASP A 46 -12.00 -14.37 4.42
N VAL A 47 -12.46 -13.12 4.23
CA VAL A 47 -12.60 -12.52 2.89
C VAL A 47 -11.24 -12.33 2.23
N SER A 48 -10.28 -11.72 2.95
CA SER A 48 -8.95 -11.44 2.41
C SER A 48 -8.16 -12.72 2.09
N LYS A 49 -8.40 -13.81 2.83
CA LYS A 49 -7.79 -15.11 2.55
C LYS A 49 -8.31 -15.70 1.23
N VAL A 50 -9.62 -15.66 1.00
CA VAL A 50 -10.21 -16.15 -0.26
C VAL A 50 -9.69 -15.32 -1.43
N GLU A 51 -9.66 -14.00 -1.30
CA GLU A 51 -9.11 -13.13 -2.34
C GLU A 51 -7.67 -13.50 -2.69
N TRP A 52 -6.85 -13.78 -1.69
CA TRP A 52 -5.46 -14.17 -1.88
C TRP A 52 -5.32 -15.58 -2.48
N GLU A 53 -5.99 -16.59 -1.93
CA GLU A 53 -5.89 -18.00 -2.40
C GLU A 53 -6.43 -18.18 -3.83
N GLU A 54 -7.45 -17.41 -4.21
CA GLU A 54 -8.05 -17.46 -5.55
C GLU A 54 -7.47 -16.41 -6.51
N ASN A 55 -6.46 -15.65 -6.09
CA ASN A 55 -5.84 -14.57 -6.87
C ASN A 55 -6.87 -13.56 -7.43
N GLN A 56 -7.85 -13.18 -6.61
CA GLN A 56 -8.88 -12.22 -7.01
C GLN A 56 -8.29 -10.82 -7.21
N ARG A 57 -9.00 -9.99 -7.99
CA ARG A 57 -8.70 -8.57 -8.20
C ARG A 57 -9.92 -7.72 -7.86
N PRO A 58 -10.13 -7.38 -6.57
CA PRO A 58 -11.26 -6.58 -6.15
C PRO A 58 -11.30 -5.24 -6.90
N GLU A 59 -12.44 -4.91 -7.49
CA GLU A 59 -12.64 -3.66 -8.23
C GLU A 59 -12.39 -2.44 -7.32
N LEU A 60 -11.71 -1.42 -7.85
CA LEU A 60 -11.51 -0.15 -7.16
C LEU A 60 -12.81 0.64 -7.07
N ALA A 61 -13.03 1.34 -5.96
CA ALA A 61 -14.18 2.24 -5.78
C ALA A 61 -14.01 3.56 -6.55
N GLU A 62 -12.77 4.02 -6.64
CA GLU A 62 -12.36 5.29 -7.23
C GLU A 62 -11.06 5.07 -8.00
N ASP A 63 -10.80 5.92 -8.97
CA ASP A 63 -9.62 5.89 -9.83
C ASP A 63 -8.90 7.24 -9.80
N ILE A 64 -7.61 7.25 -10.13
CA ILE A 64 -6.77 8.45 -10.16
C ILE A 64 -5.89 8.43 -11.40
N ASN A 65 -5.75 9.57 -12.09
CA ASN A 65 -4.77 9.67 -13.16
C ASN A 65 -3.37 9.76 -12.55
N ILE A 66 -2.50 8.78 -12.81
CA ILE A 66 -1.14 8.78 -12.28
C ILE A 66 -0.06 9.33 -13.23
N GLU A 67 -0.44 9.76 -14.44
CA GLU A 67 0.52 10.14 -15.49
C GLU A 67 1.48 11.26 -15.04
N GLU A 68 1.00 12.22 -14.26
CA GLU A 68 1.75 13.41 -13.79
C GLU A 68 2.70 13.13 -12.61
N TYR A 69 2.64 11.92 -12.02
CA TYR A 69 3.50 11.55 -10.90
C TYR A 69 4.71 10.74 -11.34
N ASP A 70 5.87 11.04 -10.77
CA ASP A 70 7.14 10.37 -11.06
C ASP A 70 7.47 9.30 -9.99
N LYS A 71 7.01 9.54 -8.77
CA LYS A 71 7.24 8.68 -7.61
C LYS A 71 5.93 8.36 -6.90
N LEU A 72 5.72 7.07 -6.65
CA LEU A 72 4.65 6.53 -5.85
C LEU A 72 5.19 6.05 -4.50
N PHE A 73 4.73 6.64 -3.40
CA PHE A 73 4.81 6.02 -2.09
C PHE A 73 3.60 5.11 -1.91
N LEU A 74 3.81 3.78 -1.96
CA LEU A 74 2.75 2.79 -1.85
C LEU A 74 2.65 2.24 -0.43
N LEU A 75 1.58 2.59 0.29
CA LEU A 75 1.39 2.21 1.69
C LEU A 75 0.30 1.14 1.84
N TYR A 76 0.62 0.05 2.53
CA TYR A 76 -0.32 -1.05 2.73
C TYR A 76 -0.11 -1.78 4.07
N PRO A 77 -1.13 -2.44 4.62
CA PRO A 77 -0.96 -3.45 5.66
C PRO A 77 -0.41 -4.75 5.06
N ASN A 78 0.47 -5.45 5.77
CA ASN A 78 0.85 -6.82 5.41
C ASN A 78 -0.34 -7.75 5.62
N TRP A 79 -0.88 -8.31 4.54
CA TRP A 79 -1.86 -9.38 4.57
C TRP A 79 -1.25 -10.64 3.95
N PHE A 80 -1.21 -11.73 4.71
CA PHE A 80 -0.67 -13.03 4.31
C PHE A 80 0.76 -12.99 3.71
N GLY A 81 1.60 -12.07 4.19
CA GLY A 81 2.97 -11.92 3.71
C GLY A 81 3.11 -11.10 2.43
N THR A 82 2.04 -10.44 1.98
CA THR A 82 2.03 -9.61 0.77
C THR A 82 1.09 -8.39 0.92
N VAL A 83 0.78 -7.71 -0.19
CA VAL A 83 -0.20 -6.60 -0.26
C VAL A 83 -1.65 -7.15 -0.26
N PRO A 84 -2.64 -6.37 0.21
CA PRO A 84 -4.05 -6.67 -0.02
C PRO A 84 -4.38 -6.73 -1.52
N MET A 85 -5.28 -7.62 -1.95
CA MET A 85 -5.51 -7.85 -3.39
C MET A 85 -6.13 -6.64 -4.12
N VAL A 86 -6.82 -5.75 -3.42
CA VAL A 86 -7.24 -4.46 -3.99
C VAL A 86 -6.04 -3.56 -4.34
N VAL A 87 -4.94 -3.65 -3.60
CA VAL A 87 -3.69 -2.93 -3.92
C VAL A 87 -3.03 -3.55 -5.14
N ALA A 88 -3.07 -4.88 -5.29
CA ALA A 88 -2.62 -5.52 -6.52
C ALA A 88 -3.45 -5.05 -7.73
N THR A 89 -4.76 -4.88 -7.56
CA THR A 89 -5.63 -4.31 -8.60
C THR A 89 -5.19 -2.89 -8.96
N PHE A 90 -4.93 -2.03 -7.97
CA PHE A 90 -4.40 -0.69 -8.21
C PHE A 90 -3.08 -0.70 -9.00
N LEU A 91 -2.17 -1.63 -8.71
CA LEU A 91 -0.91 -1.72 -9.45
C LEU A 91 -1.12 -2.15 -10.91
N GLU A 92 -1.95 -3.15 -11.16
CA GLU A 92 -2.19 -3.68 -12.50
C GLU A 92 -3.04 -2.76 -13.40
N THR A 93 -3.81 -1.84 -12.81
CA THR A 93 -4.67 -0.93 -13.58
C THR A 93 -3.97 0.36 -14.03
N HIS A 94 -2.71 0.56 -13.67
CA HIS A 94 -1.96 1.76 -13.99
C HIS A 94 -0.62 1.45 -14.65
N ASP A 95 -0.14 2.39 -15.49
CA ASP A 95 1.17 2.32 -16.15
C ASP A 95 2.22 3.04 -15.29
N PHE A 96 3.21 2.29 -14.83
CA PHE A 96 4.31 2.77 -14.01
C PHE A 96 5.62 2.87 -14.78
N ALA A 97 5.62 2.72 -16.11
CA ALA A 97 6.81 2.82 -16.92
C ALA A 97 7.51 4.17 -16.71
N GLY A 98 8.80 4.10 -16.33
CA GLY A 98 9.60 5.29 -16.02
C GLY A 98 9.28 5.96 -14.69
N LYS A 99 8.40 5.38 -13.87
CA LYS A 99 8.07 5.82 -12.52
C LYS A 99 8.79 4.95 -11.48
N THR A 100 8.90 5.48 -10.27
CA THR A 100 9.47 4.77 -9.12
C THR A 100 8.40 4.45 -8.10
N ILE A 101 8.50 3.31 -7.43
CA ILE A 101 7.59 2.87 -6.38
C ILE A 101 8.40 2.62 -5.11
N GLN A 102 8.05 3.32 -4.03
CA GLN A 102 8.61 3.15 -2.69
C GLN A 102 7.58 2.42 -1.81
N PRO A 103 7.72 1.10 -1.58
CA PRO A 103 6.79 0.35 -0.74
C PRO A 103 6.99 0.69 0.73
N ILE A 104 5.88 0.90 1.45
CA ILE A 104 5.88 1.13 2.90
C ILE A 104 4.81 0.23 3.52
N CYS A 105 5.26 -0.78 4.25
CA CYS A 105 4.42 -1.83 4.78
C CYS A 105 4.20 -1.67 6.29
N THR A 106 2.95 -1.47 6.67
CA THR A 106 2.53 -1.56 8.08
C THR A 106 2.25 -3.00 8.47
N ASN A 107 2.74 -3.47 9.62
CA ASN A 107 2.62 -4.87 9.99
C ASN A 107 2.55 -5.12 11.51
N GLY A 108 1.99 -6.27 11.89
CA GLY A 108 1.93 -6.72 13.30
C GLY A 108 3.22 -7.36 13.83
N GLY A 109 4.34 -7.29 13.09
CA GLY A 109 5.60 -7.94 13.42
C GLY A 109 6.12 -8.90 12.32
N GLY A 110 5.31 -9.21 11.32
CA GLY A 110 5.68 -10.10 10.20
C GLY A 110 6.59 -9.47 9.13
N GLY A 111 6.92 -8.18 9.27
CA GLY A 111 7.74 -7.46 8.29
C GLY A 111 7.02 -7.29 6.93
N LEU A 112 7.81 -7.20 5.86
CA LEU A 112 7.30 -7.09 4.47
C LEU A 112 6.88 -8.45 3.89
N GLY A 113 7.41 -9.57 4.39
CA GLY A 113 7.22 -10.86 3.75
C GLY A 113 7.77 -10.83 2.31
N ASN A 114 6.95 -11.30 1.36
CA ASN A 114 7.26 -11.29 -0.06
C ASN A 114 6.61 -10.10 -0.80
N SER A 115 6.08 -9.10 -0.07
CA SER A 115 5.28 -8.04 -0.67
C SER A 115 6.03 -7.24 -1.73
N VAL A 116 7.33 -6.96 -1.53
CA VAL A 116 8.15 -6.21 -2.49
C VAL A 116 8.27 -6.97 -3.82
N SER A 117 8.66 -8.25 -3.76
CA SER A 117 8.76 -9.07 -4.98
C SER A 117 7.41 -9.27 -5.66
N PHE A 118 6.32 -9.35 -4.91
CA PHE A 118 5.00 -9.39 -5.51
C PHE A 118 4.61 -8.07 -6.17
N ILE A 119 5.01 -6.92 -5.61
CA ILE A 119 4.81 -5.61 -6.27
C ILE A 119 5.61 -5.54 -7.57
N GLU A 120 6.87 -6.00 -7.58
CA GLU A 120 7.74 -6.08 -8.77
C GLU A 120 7.11 -6.92 -9.89
N GLU A 121 6.34 -7.96 -9.57
CA GLU A 121 5.64 -8.78 -10.57
C GLU A 121 4.41 -8.09 -11.18
N LEU A 122 3.84 -7.09 -10.51
CA LEU A 122 2.57 -6.45 -10.87
C LEU A 122 2.73 -5.11 -11.59
N THR A 123 3.97 -4.62 -11.72
CA THR A 123 4.28 -3.28 -12.21
C THR A 123 5.46 -3.29 -13.16
N ASP A 124 5.52 -2.29 -14.04
CA ASP A 124 6.66 -2.00 -14.90
C ASP A 124 7.50 -0.81 -14.39
N GLY A 125 7.18 -0.30 -13.21
CA GLY A 125 7.97 0.72 -12.52
C GLY A 125 9.18 0.16 -11.77
N GLU A 126 10.11 1.05 -11.43
CA GLU A 126 11.26 0.69 -10.59
C GLU A 126 10.85 0.63 -9.12
N VAL A 127 10.89 -0.56 -8.53
CA VAL A 127 10.51 -0.78 -7.13
C VAL A 127 11.74 -0.68 -6.24
N PHE A 128 11.69 0.23 -5.26
CA PHE A 128 12.75 0.42 -4.27
C PHE A 128 12.63 -0.54 -3.09
N GLU A 129 13.70 -0.61 -2.27
CA GLU A 129 13.69 -1.38 -1.03
C GLU A 129 12.52 -0.95 -0.14
N GLY A 130 11.72 -1.92 0.29
CA GLY A 130 10.54 -1.66 1.11
C GLY A 130 10.88 -1.23 2.53
N LEU A 131 10.07 -0.31 3.09
CA LEU A 131 10.17 0.12 4.48
C LEU A 131 9.11 -0.58 5.35
N GLY A 132 9.54 -1.29 6.39
CA GLY A 132 8.66 -1.88 7.39
C GLY A 132 8.39 -0.96 8.59
N ILE A 133 7.10 -0.74 8.91
CA ILE A 133 6.64 -0.02 10.10
C ILE A 133 5.73 -0.94 10.91
N THR A 134 6.15 -1.32 12.11
CA THR A 134 5.29 -2.17 12.96
C THR A 134 4.15 -1.36 13.56
N SER A 135 3.06 -2.01 13.98
CA SER A 135 1.95 -1.34 14.69
C SER A 135 2.42 -0.53 15.91
N SER A 136 3.48 -0.98 16.59
CA SER A 136 4.08 -0.26 17.73
C SER A 136 4.93 0.96 17.34
N GLN A 137 5.27 1.10 16.06
CA GLN A 137 6.08 2.19 15.52
C GLN A 137 5.27 3.26 14.79
N VAL A 138 3.98 3.00 14.51
CA VAL A 138 3.11 3.93 13.75
C VAL A 138 3.17 5.35 14.32
N ASP A 139 3.20 5.49 15.64
CA ASP A 139 3.19 6.80 16.31
C ASP A 139 4.52 7.55 16.24
N THR A 140 5.63 6.86 15.98
CA THR A 140 7.01 7.38 16.07
C THR A 140 7.85 7.06 14.83
N CYS A 141 7.22 6.87 13.67
CA CYS A 141 7.87 6.42 12.44
C CYS A 141 8.51 7.54 11.60
N GLU A 142 8.39 8.80 11.99
CA GLU A 142 8.88 9.96 11.23
C GLU A 142 10.38 9.88 10.91
N ASP A 143 11.20 9.43 11.86
CA ASP A 143 12.65 9.24 11.67
C ASP A 143 12.98 8.12 10.67
N LYS A 144 12.06 7.18 10.44
CA LYS A 144 12.19 6.16 9.41
C LYS A 144 11.76 6.71 8.05
N LEU A 145 10.63 7.41 8.03
CA LEU A 145 10.08 8.01 6.82
C LEU A 145 11.05 9.03 6.22
N SER A 146 11.69 9.85 7.05
CA SER A 146 12.66 10.87 6.60
C SER A 146 13.91 10.32 5.90
N LYS A 147 14.18 9.01 5.98
CA LYS A 147 15.34 8.38 5.34
C LYS A 147 15.08 7.90 3.91
N ILE A 148 13.82 7.88 3.48
CA ILE A 148 13.38 7.38 2.17
C ILE A 148 12.73 8.47 1.30
N ILE A 149 12.69 9.69 1.84
CA ILE A 149 12.23 10.89 1.15
C ILE A 149 13.40 11.43 0.31
#